data_AF-A4FPH2-F1
#
_entry.id   AF-A4FPH2-F1
#
_cell.length_a   1.000
_cell.length_b   1.000
_cell.length_c   1.000
_cell.angle_alpha   90.00
_cell.angle_beta   90.00
_cell.angle_gamma   90.00
#
_symmetry.space_group_name_H-M   'P 1'
#
loop_
_entity.id
_entity.type
_entity.pdbx_description
1 polymer ?
#
loop_
_entity_poly.entity_id
_entity_poly.type
_entity_poly.pdbx_seq_one_letter_code
_entity_poly.pdbx_strand_id
1 'polypeptide(L)'
;MEIKVDFGQLSQAADDLGQAATKIQGELDELEQMLKPLVSTWEGQAQEAYRQAQEEWDKAAANMQEIAAKMGMAVSTANEAYQQGESRNAARFGG
;
A
#
# COMPACT_ATOMS: atom_id res chain seq x y z
N MET A 1 -7.86 20.51 -16.89
CA MET A 1 -6.56 20.10 -16.32
C MET A 1 -6.71 19.39 -14.97
N GLU A 2 -7.80 19.64 -14.23
CA GLU A 2 -8.15 19.03 -12.94
C GLU A 2 -8.02 17.49 -12.91
N ILE A 3 -8.69 16.77 -13.83
CA ILE A 3 -8.64 15.29 -13.89
C ILE A 3 -7.21 14.72 -14.00
N LYS A 4 -6.31 15.36 -14.77
CA LYS A 4 -4.91 14.89 -14.90
C LYS A 4 -4.13 15.11 -13.60
N VAL A 5 -4.42 16.20 -12.87
CA VAL A 5 -3.82 16.48 -11.56
C VAL A 5 -4.33 15.47 -10.52
N ASP A 6 -5.62 15.14 -10.55
CA ASP A 6 -6.22 14.16 -9.64
C ASP A 6 -5.60 12.77 -9.80
N PHE A 7 -5.38 12.31 -11.05
CA PHE A 7 -4.68 11.04 -11.29
C PHE A 7 -3.23 11.05 -10.79
N GLY A 8 -2.52 12.17 -10.94
CA GLY A 8 -1.18 12.34 -10.40
C GLY A 8 -1.16 12.25 -8.88
N GLN A 9 -2.10 12.92 -8.21
CA GLN A 9 -2.24 12.86 -6.74
C GLN A 9 -2.62 11.47 -6.24
N LEU A 10 -3.51 10.77 -6.94
CA LEU A 10 -3.88 9.40 -6.59
C LEU A 10 -2.73 8.42 -6.78
N SER A 11 -1.93 8.59 -7.83
CA SER A 11 -0.71 7.79 -8.03
C SER A 11 0.29 8.01 -6.90
N GLN A 12 0.54 9.28 -6.55
CA GLN A 12 1.44 9.62 -5.44
C GLN A 12 0.94 9.03 -4.12
N ALA A 13 -0.36 9.13 -3.83
CA ALA A 13 -0.93 8.55 -2.63
C ALA A 13 -0.77 7.02 -2.57
N ALA A 14 -0.88 6.33 -3.70
CA ALA A 14 -0.63 4.88 -3.78
C ALA A 14 0.84 4.54 -3.49
N ASP A 15 1.77 5.31 -4.05
CA ASP A 15 3.21 5.13 -3.80
C ASP A 15 3.56 5.41 -2.33
N ASP A 16 3.00 6.47 -1.75
CA ASP A 16 3.20 6.84 -0.34
C ASP A 16 2.67 5.74 0.60
N LEU A 17 1.50 5.16 0.31
CA LEU A 17 0.96 4.02 1.05
C LEU A 17 1.86 2.78 0.97
N GLY A 18 2.37 2.47 -0.23
CA GLY A 18 3.29 1.35 -0.43
C GLY A 18 4.61 1.52 0.32
N GLN A 19 5.16 2.74 0.33
CA GLN A 19 6.37 3.07 1.09
C GLN A 19 6.12 3.00 2.59
N ALA A 20 5.01 3.55 3.08
CA ALA A 20 4.63 3.49 4.49
C ALA A 20 4.47 2.03 4.96
N ALA A 21 3.81 1.19 4.16
CA ALA A 21 3.64 -0.23 4.48
C ALA A 21 4.98 -0.98 4.56
N THR A 22 5.89 -0.72 3.61
CA THR A 22 7.24 -1.30 3.59
C THR A 22 8.05 -0.86 4.80
N LYS A 23 7.97 0.42 5.17
CA LYS A 23 8.65 0.95 6.34
C LYS A 23 8.13 0.32 7.63
N ILE A 24 6.80 0.21 7.79
CA ILE A 24 6.17 -0.45 8.94
C ILE A 24 6.65 -1.90 9.04
N GLN A 25 6.65 -2.66 7.94
CA GLN A 25 7.16 -4.03 7.95
C GLN A 25 8.62 -4.10 8.43
N GLY A 26 9.49 -3.21 7.94
CA GLY A 26 10.89 -3.16 8.38
C GLY A 26 11.05 -2.87 9.88
N GLU A 27 10.29 -1.91 10.43
CA GLU A 27 10.31 -1.60 11.87
C GLU A 27 9.81 -2.78 12.72
N LEU A 28 8.82 -3.52 12.23
CA LEU A 28 8.28 -4.72 12.89
C LEU A 28 9.25 -5.90 12.84
N ASP A 29 9.92 -6.11 11.71
CA ASP A 29 10.96 -7.14 11.57
C ASP A 29 12.15 -6.86 12.52
N GLU A 30 12.55 -5.59 12.65
CA GLU A 30 13.57 -5.18 13.62
C GLU A 30 13.11 -5.43 15.06
N LEU A 31 11.85 -5.08 15.38
CA LEU A 31 11.26 -5.35 16.68
C LEU A 31 11.25 -6.84 17.01
N GLU A 32 10.82 -7.69 16.07
CA GLU A 32 10.82 -9.14 16.24
C GLU A 32 12.23 -9.69 16.51
N GLN A 33 13.23 -9.21 15.77
CA GLN A 33 14.63 -9.61 16.00
C GLN A 33 15.12 -9.26 17.40
N MET A 34 14.76 -8.07 17.91
CA MET A 34 15.10 -7.63 19.26
C MET A 34 14.37 -8.44 20.34
N LEU A 35 13.11 -8.82 20.08
CA LEU A 35 12.27 -9.55 21.03
C LEU A 35 12.59 -11.05 21.06
N LYS A 36 13.07 -11.63 19.98
CA LYS A 36 13.38 -13.07 19.86
C LYS A 36 14.12 -13.70 21.06
N PRO A 37 15.21 -13.11 21.61
CA PRO A 37 15.87 -13.66 22.81
C PRO A 37 15.07 -13.48 24.10
N LEU A 38 14.17 -12.50 24.16
CA LEU A 38 13.34 -12.21 25.33
C LEU A 38 12.08 -13.08 25.37
N VAL A 39 11.51 -13.42 24.21
CA VAL A 39 10.33 -14.29 24.08
C VAL A 39 10.54 -15.64 24.77
N SER A 40 11.76 -16.19 24.74
CA SER A 40 12.08 -17.44 25.45
C SER A 40 12.05 -17.32 26.98
N THR A 41 12.10 -16.11 27.52
CA THR A 41 12.03 -15.82 28.97
C THR A 41 10.62 -15.48 29.44
N TRP A 42 9.69 -15.26 28.52
CA TRP A 42 8.31 -14.90 28.84
C TRP A 42 7.48 -16.12 29.24
N GLU A 43 6.60 -15.90 30.21
CA GLU A 43 5.58 -16.88 30.58
C GLU A 43 4.53 -17.04 29.47
N GLY A 44 3.81 -18.17 29.45
CA GLY A 44 2.96 -18.57 28.31
C GLY A 44 1.92 -17.53 27.87
N GLN A 45 1.36 -16.74 28.79
CA GLN A 45 0.39 -15.69 28.45
C GLN A 45 1.03 -14.52 27.68
N ALA A 46 2.26 -14.14 28.01
CA ALA A 46 2.96 -13.05 27.32
C ALA A 46 3.44 -13.47 25.93
N GLN A 47 3.85 -14.73 25.76
CA GLN A 47 4.14 -15.29 24.43
C GLN A 47 2.90 -15.29 23.54
N GLU A 48 1.73 -15.60 24.10
CA GLU A 48 0.48 -15.62 23.36
C GLU A 48 0.04 -14.20 22.93
N ALA A 49 0.10 -13.24 23.85
CA ALA A 49 -0.19 -11.84 23.53
C ALA A 49 0.75 -11.28 22.46
N TYR A 50 2.04 -11.64 22.51
CA TYR A 50 3.00 -11.28 21.48
C TYR A 50 2.65 -11.87 20.11
N ARG A 51 2.33 -13.17 20.04
CA ARG A 51 1.93 -13.82 18.79
C ARG A 51 0.69 -13.15 18.17
N GLN A 52 -0.29 -12.80 19.00
CA GLN A 52 -1.49 -12.10 18.52
C GLN A 52 -1.16 -10.71 17.97
N ALA A 53 -0.33 -9.95 18.67
CA ALA A 53 0.13 -8.65 18.18
C ALA A 53 0.90 -8.81 16.87
N GLN A 54 1.72 -9.87 16.76
CA GLN A 54 2.47 -10.20 15.55
C GLN A 54 1.57 -10.41 14.34
N GLU A 55 0.59 -11.28 14.48
CA GLU A 55 -0.38 -11.54 13.42
C GLU A 55 -1.17 -10.29 13.04
N GLU A 56 -1.51 -9.43 14.01
CA GLU A 56 -2.25 -8.19 13.76
C GLU A 56 -1.45 -7.20 12.91
N TRP A 57 -0.19 -6.95 13.28
CA TRP A 57 0.63 -5.98 12.55
C TRP A 57 1.04 -6.49 11.17
N ASP A 58 1.33 -7.78 11.01
CA ASP A 58 1.70 -8.37 9.73
C ASP A 58 0.52 -8.28 8.75
N LYS A 59 -0.68 -8.56 9.25
CA LYS A 59 -1.92 -8.42 8.48
C LYS A 59 -2.20 -6.98 8.10
N ALA A 60 -1.93 -6.02 8.99
CA ALA A 60 -2.11 -4.60 8.71
C ALA A 60 -1.16 -4.12 7.60
N ALA A 61 0.13 -4.48 7.68
CA ALA A 61 1.13 -4.15 6.67
C ALA A 61 0.78 -4.74 5.29
N ALA A 62 0.40 -6.03 5.25
CA ALA A 62 -0.03 -6.69 4.02
C ALA A 62 -1.27 -6.01 3.38
N ASN A 63 -2.25 -5.62 4.21
CA ASN A 63 -3.44 -4.92 3.72
C ASN A 63 -3.09 -3.54 3.13
N MET A 64 -2.19 -2.78 3.76
CA MET A 64 -1.74 -1.51 3.20
C MET A 64 -1.07 -1.68 1.83
N GLN A 65 -0.24 -2.71 1.67
CA GLN A 65 0.38 -3.04 0.37
C GLN A 65 -0.68 -3.40 -0.68
N GLU A 66 -1.69 -4.19 -0.30
CA GLU A 66 -2.78 -4.58 -1.20
C GLU A 66 -3.61 -3.36 -1.65
N ILE A 67 -3.92 -2.44 -0.72
CA ILE A 67 -4.64 -1.21 -1.02
C ILE A 67 -3.82 -0.33 -1.97
N ALA A 68 -2.53 -0.13 -1.70
CA ALA A 68 -1.63 0.63 -2.57
C ALA A 68 -1.60 0.05 -3.99
N ALA A 69 -1.45 -1.27 -4.12
CA ALA A 69 -1.46 -1.94 -5.42
C ALA A 69 -2.80 -1.77 -6.16
N LYS A 70 -3.93 -1.91 -5.45
CA LYS A 70 -5.27 -1.69 -6.01
C LYS A 70 -5.46 -0.25 -6.49
N MET A 71 -5.00 0.73 -5.73
CA MET A 71 -5.05 2.14 -6.11
C MET A 71 -4.21 2.40 -7.36
N GLY A 72 -2.97 1.89 -7.42
CA GLY A 72 -2.11 2.03 -8.60
C GLY A 72 -2.75 1.46 -9.88
N MET A 73 -3.32 0.25 -9.80
CA MET A 73 -4.04 -0.36 -10.94
C MET A 73 -5.26 0.47 -11.37
N ALA A 74 -6.05 0.97 -10.41
CA ALA A 74 -7.23 1.78 -10.70
C ALA A 74 -6.85 3.10 -11.39
N VAL A 75 -5.78 3.76 -10.93
CA VAL A 75 -5.26 5.00 -11.53
C VAL A 75 -4.75 4.76 -12.95
N SER A 76 -3.98 3.68 -13.18
CA SER A 76 -3.50 3.32 -14.53
C SER A 76 -4.66 3.09 -15.49
N THR A 77 -5.64 2.29 -15.06
CA THR A 77 -6.84 1.97 -15.86
C THR A 77 -7.62 3.24 -16.22
N ALA A 78 -7.80 4.15 -15.26
CA ALA A 78 -8.52 5.40 -15.48
C ALA A 78 -7.76 6.35 -16.43
N ASN A 79 -6.43 6.42 -16.30
CA ASN A 79 -5.59 7.23 -17.19
C ASN A 79 -5.65 6.72 -18.64
N GLU A 80 -5.55 5.40 -18.84
CA GLU A 80 -5.68 4.77 -20.17
C GLU A 80 -7.06 5.04 -20.81
N ALA A 81 -8.13 4.88 -20.04
CA ALA A 81 -9.49 5.15 -20.52
C ALA A 81 -9.67 6.62 -20.91
N TYR A 82 -9.10 7.55 -20.11
CA TYR A 82 -9.14 8.99 -20.40
C TYR A 82 -8.38 9.34 -21.69
N GLN A 83 -7.15 8.82 -21.86
CA GLN A 83 -6.35 9.05 -23.06
C GLN A 83 -7.02 8.50 -24.33
N GLN A 84 -7.63 7.32 -24.23
CA GLN A 84 -8.41 6.75 -25.33
C GLN A 84 -9.62 7.63 -25.67
N GLY A 85 -10.32 8.18 -24.67
CA GLY A 85 -11.42 9.12 -24.88
C GLY A 85 -10.98 10.42 -25.55
N GLU A 86 -9.90 11.05 -25.07
CA GLU A 86 -9.32 12.25 -25.68
C GLU A 86 -8.90 11.99 -27.13
N SER A 87 -8.20 10.89 -27.41
CA SER A 87 -7.74 10.57 -28.77
C SER A 87 -8.89 10.37 -29.74
N ARG A 88 -9.97 9.69 -29.33
CA ARG A 88 -11.18 9.49 -30.14
C ARG A 88 -11.91 10.81 -30.41
N ASN A 89 -12.01 11.68 -29.40
CA ASN A 89 -12.62 13.00 -29.57
C ASN A 89 -11.76 13.88 -30.49
N ALA A 90 -10.45 13.93 -30.28
CA ALA A 90 -9.52 14.67 -31.12
C ALA A 90 -9.59 14.21 -32.59
N ALA A 91 -9.64 12.90 -32.84
CA ALA A 91 -9.81 12.35 -34.19
C ALA A 91 -11.14 12.74 -34.85
N ARG A 92 -12.19 12.99 -34.05
CA ARG A 92 -13.53 13.37 -34.53
C ARG A 92 -13.67 14.86 -34.81
N PHE A 93 -12.90 15.71 -34.15
CA PHE A 93 -12.94 17.18 -34.30
C PHE A 93 -11.75 17.78 -35.05
N GLY A 94 -10.69 16.99 -35.29
CA GLY A 94 -9.48 17.40 -36.03
C GLY A 94 -9.38 16.82 -37.44
N GLY A 95 -10.47 16.23 -37.97
CA GLY A 95 -10.61 15.78 -39.35
C GLY A 95 -11.64 16.61 -40.11
#